data_AF-A0A382H471-F1
#
_entry.id   AF-A0A382H471-F1
#
_cell.length_a   1.000
_cell.length_b   1.000
_cell.length_c   1.000
_cell.angle_alpha   90.00
_cell.angle_beta   90.00
_cell.angle_gamma   90.00
#
_symmetry.space_group_name_H-M   'P 1'
#
loop_
_entity.id
_entity.type
_entity.pdbx_description
1 polymer ?
#
loop_
_entity_poly.entity_id
_entity_poly.type
_entity_poly.pdbx_seq_one_letter_code
_entity_poly.pdbx_strand_id
1 'polypeptide(L)'
;MFEEFSYIGYNALFGLPPLILMWLRKEFFGILVSHLRIILLSSLVLTLYGSLIWPVALHHVAWAYNPDTMTKIMLFDYVYLDDVMWWLIVSLLFSSAVTLGVHYERQGVDIFQRELRGLCQSFVNAVKGFRIIAMERNSTIHVAIAVFVVLEAILFQVSRIEWLLVSIAIALVIALEIVNSAIERIADRIETSVDLDIALIKDASAAGVLVSVLAAAIIGVSIFLTRILAELT
;
A
#
# COMPACT_ATOMS: atom_id res chain seq x y z
N MET A 1 18.10 1.70 -16.49
CA MET A 1 17.08 1.35 -15.46
C MET A 1 16.88 -0.16 -15.37
N PHE A 2 16.92 -0.89 -16.48
CA PHE A 2 16.61 -2.33 -16.48
C PHE A 2 17.81 -3.29 -16.34
N GLU A 3 19.03 -2.77 -16.30
CA GLU A 3 20.28 -3.58 -16.26
C GLU A 3 20.68 -4.05 -14.86
N GLU A 4 20.04 -3.54 -13.80
CA GLU A 4 20.45 -3.82 -12.41
C GLU A 4 19.75 -5.03 -11.77
N PHE A 5 18.61 -5.48 -12.32
CA PHE A 5 17.83 -6.58 -11.75
C PHE A 5 17.93 -7.85 -12.59
N SER A 6 17.97 -9.00 -11.93
CA SER A 6 17.85 -10.32 -12.57
C SER A 6 16.39 -10.62 -12.97
N TYR A 7 16.18 -11.60 -13.85
CA TYR A 7 14.84 -12.05 -14.28
C TYR A 7 13.90 -12.40 -13.11
N ILE A 8 14.44 -13.04 -12.07
CA ILE A 8 13.67 -13.37 -10.86
C ILE A 8 13.34 -12.10 -10.07
N GLY A 9 14.24 -11.12 -10.01
CA GLY A 9 13.97 -9.83 -9.39
C GLY A 9 12.76 -9.13 -10.01
N TYR A 10 12.67 -9.13 -11.34
CA TYR A 10 11.50 -8.60 -12.05
C TYR A 10 10.22 -9.38 -11.76
N ASN A 11 10.30 -10.71 -11.76
CA ASN A 11 9.14 -11.54 -11.43
C ASN A 11 8.63 -11.30 -10.01
N ALA A 12 9.53 -11.26 -9.04
CA ALA A 12 9.20 -11.04 -7.64
C ALA A 12 8.59 -9.65 -7.41
N LEU A 13 9.09 -8.63 -8.12
CA LEU A 13 8.67 -7.24 -7.90
C LEU A 13 7.42 -6.86 -8.71
N PHE A 14 7.30 -7.31 -9.96
CA PHE A 14 6.28 -6.83 -10.89
C PHE A 14 5.30 -7.91 -11.39
N GLY A 15 5.71 -9.17 -11.47
CA GLY A 15 4.86 -10.24 -12.02
C GLY A 15 3.99 -10.92 -10.97
N LEU A 16 4.61 -11.39 -9.89
CA LEU A 16 3.95 -12.18 -8.85
C LEU A 16 2.95 -11.38 -8.01
N PRO A 17 3.25 -10.16 -7.52
CA PRO A 17 2.30 -9.43 -6.68
C PRO A 17 0.93 -9.19 -7.35
N PRO A 18 0.84 -8.64 -8.59
CA PRO A 18 -0.47 -8.44 -9.21
C PRO A 18 -1.16 -9.75 -9.56
N LEU A 19 -0.43 -10.81 -9.94
CA LEU A 19 -1.00 -12.13 -10.18
C LEU A 19 -1.65 -12.68 -8.90
N ILE A 20 -0.92 -12.66 -7.78
CA ILE A 20 -1.42 -13.13 -6.49
C ILE A 20 -2.62 -12.30 -6.04
N LEU A 21 -2.51 -10.97 -6.07
CA LEU A 21 -3.59 -10.08 -5.64
C LEU A 21 -4.87 -10.29 -6.45
N MET A 22 -4.74 -10.50 -7.77
CA MET A 22 -5.88 -10.77 -8.65
C MET A 22 -6.57 -12.10 -8.28
N TRP A 23 -5.80 -13.16 -7.99
CA TRP A 23 -6.35 -14.46 -7.62
C TRP A 23 -6.86 -14.53 -6.18
N LEU A 24 -6.39 -13.66 -5.27
CA LEU A 24 -6.90 -13.58 -3.90
C LEU A 24 -8.23 -12.81 -3.78
N ARG A 25 -8.57 -11.97 -4.76
CA ARG A 25 -9.85 -11.23 -4.74
C ARG A 25 -11.02 -12.19 -4.95
N LYS A 26 -11.89 -12.30 -3.94
CA LYS A 26 -13.09 -13.16 -3.96
C LYS A 26 -13.97 -12.95 -5.20
N GLU A 27 -14.12 -11.70 -5.63
CA GLU A 27 -14.89 -11.32 -6.82
C GLU A 27 -14.34 -11.94 -8.11
N PHE A 28 -13.01 -12.04 -8.22
CA PHE A 28 -12.33 -12.55 -9.42
C PHE A 28 -12.12 -14.05 -9.34
N PHE A 29 -11.87 -14.57 -8.14
CA PHE A 29 -11.53 -15.97 -7.92
C PHE A 29 -12.55 -16.93 -8.53
N GLY A 30 -13.85 -16.71 -8.31
CA GLY A 30 -14.90 -17.56 -8.90
C GLY A 30 -14.87 -17.58 -10.44
N ILE A 31 -14.63 -16.42 -11.06
CA ILE A 31 -14.54 -16.28 -12.51
C ILE A 31 -13.28 -16.99 -13.03
N LEU A 32 -12.14 -16.76 -12.40
CA LEU A 32 -10.85 -17.34 -12.79
C LEU A 32 -10.85 -18.87 -12.67
N VAL A 33 -11.40 -19.41 -11.58
CA VAL A 33 -11.52 -20.86 -11.39
C VAL A 33 -12.43 -21.49 -12.46
N SER A 34 -13.56 -20.85 -12.78
CA SER A 34 -14.46 -21.36 -13.83
C SER A 34 -13.81 -21.41 -15.23
N HIS A 35 -12.78 -20.59 -15.46
CA HIS A 35 -12.04 -20.52 -16.73
C HIS A 35 -10.61 -21.06 -16.62
N LEU A 36 -10.26 -21.76 -15.53
CA LEU A 36 -8.90 -22.20 -15.22
C LEU A 36 -8.26 -22.98 -16.37
N ARG A 37 -9.01 -23.86 -17.04
CA ARG A 37 -8.50 -24.64 -18.18
C ARG A 37 -8.03 -23.75 -19.33
N ILE A 38 -8.80 -22.72 -19.67
CA ILE A 38 -8.46 -21.79 -20.75
C ILE A 38 -7.24 -20.96 -20.36
N ILE A 39 -7.19 -20.48 -19.12
CA ILE A 39 -6.05 -19.73 -18.58
C ILE A 39 -4.76 -20.57 -18.65
N LEU A 40 -4.79 -21.81 -18.16
CA LEU A 40 -3.62 -22.68 -18.17
C LEU A 40 -3.16 -23.03 -19.59
N LEU A 41 -4.09 -23.33 -20.50
CA LEU A 41 -3.76 -23.64 -21.90
C LEU A 41 -3.17 -22.44 -22.64
N SER A 42 -3.80 -21.27 -22.53
CA SER A 42 -3.29 -20.04 -23.15
C SER A 42 -1.93 -19.62 -22.57
N SER A 43 -1.76 -19.73 -21.26
CA SER A 43 -0.49 -19.43 -20.59
C SER A 43 0.62 -20.39 -21.02
N LEU A 44 0.32 -21.69 -21.15
CA LEU A 44 1.28 -22.68 -21.65
C LEU A 44 1.74 -22.35 -23.07
N VAL A 45 0.80 -22.04 -23.98
CA VAL A 45 1.12 -21.69 -25.37
C VAL A 45 1.98 -20.42 -25.43
N LEU A 46 1.59 -19.37 -24.70
CA LEU A 46 2.36 -18.12 -24.63
C LEU A 46 3.74 -18.33 -24.00
N THR A 47 3.85 -19.20 -22.99
CA THR A 47 5.11 -19.52 -22.35
C THR A 47 6.06 -20.23 -23.31
N LEU A 48 5.57 -21.22 -24.05
CA LEU A 48 6.36 -21.95 -25.04
C LEU A 48 6.81 -21.02 -26.17
N TYR A 49 5.90 -20.21 -26.71
CA TYR A 49 6.20 -19.23 -27.74
C TYR A 49 7.25 -18.20 -27.29
N GLY A 50 7.02 -17.59 -26.12
CA GLY A 50 7.91 -16.59 -25.54
C GLY A 50 9.30 -17.18 -25.27
N SER A 51 9.36 -18.35 -24.65
CA SER A 51 10.61 -19.06 -24.34
C SER A 51 11.42 -19.46 -25.57
N LEU A 52 10.77 -19.78 -26.69
CA LEU A 52 11.45 -20.17 -27.94
C LEU A 52 11.98 -18.95 -28.73
N ILE A 53 11.26 -17.83 -28.68
CA ILE A 53 11.63 -16.62 -29.43
C ILE A 53 12.65 -15.77 -28.66
N TRP A 54 12.65 -15.88 -27.34
CA TRP A 54 13.51 -15.08 -26.48
C TRP A 54 15.01 -15.17 -26.83
N PRO A 55 15.61 -16.36 -27.04
CA PRO A 55 17.02 -16.47 -27.43
C PRO A 55 17.32 -15.82 -28.78
N VAL A 56 16.38 -15.90 -29.74
CA VAL A 56 16.49 -15.25 -31.05
C VAL A 56 16.46 -13.73 -30.91
N ALA A 57 15.55 -13.21 -30.09
CA ALA A 57 15.42 -11.76 -29.84
C ALA A 57 16.68 -11.18 -29.19
N LEU A 58 17.30 -11.91 -28.26
CA LEU A 58 18.56 -11.52 -27.63
C LEU A 58 19.72 -11.51 -28.62
N HIS A 59 19.80 -12.50 -29.52
CA HIS A 59 20.83 -12.56 -30.56
C HIS A 59 20.78 -11.36 -31.52
N HIS A 60 19.59 -10.78 -31.75
CA HIS A 60 19.42 -9.59 -32.58
C HIS A 60 19.54 -8.26 -31.82
N VAL A 61 19.98 -8.29 -30.54
CA VAL A 61 20.11 -7.10 -29.66
C VAL A 61 18.81 -6.28 -29.61
N ALA A 62 17.67 -6.95 -29.74
CA ALA A 62 16.37 -6.30 -29.72
C ALA A 62 15.99 -5.80 -28.32
N TRP A 63 16.74 -6.21 -27.29
CA TRP A 63 16.48 -5.90 -25.88
C TRP A 63 17.80 -5.75 -25.09
N ALA A 64 17.82 -4.80 -24.15
CA ALA A 64 18.96 -4.51 -23.30
C ALA A 64 18.64 -4.89 -21.84
N TYR A 65 19.05 -6.09 -21.41
CA TYR A 65 18.94 -6.58 -20.03
C TYR A 65 20.19 -7.35 -19.62
N ASN A 66 20.45 -7.44 -18.32
CA ASN A 66 21.59 -8.19 -17.79
C ASN A 66 21.39 -9.71 -18.03
N PRO A 67 22.32 -10.40 -18.72
CA PRO A 67 22.24 -11.84 -19.00
C PRO A 67 22.48 -12.73 -17.75
N ASP A 68 22.73 -12.16 -16.58
CA ASP A 68 22.94 -12.92 -15.34
C ASP A 68 21.67 -13.70 -14.92
N THR A 69 21.65 -14.97 -15.30
CA THR A 69 20.65 -15.95 -14.83
C THR A 69 21.04 -16.49 -13.45
N MET A 70 20.06 -16.65 -12.56
CA MET A 70 20.33 -17.04 -11.18
C MET A 70 20.51 -18.56 -11.04
N THR A 71 19.70 -19.34 -11.75
CA THR A 71 19.80 -20.80 -11.70
C THR A 71 20.98 -21.32 -12.53
N LYS A 72 21.34 -20.60 -13.60
CA LYS A 72 22.31 -21.03 -14.63
C LYS A 72 21.96 -22.40 -15.24
N ILE A 73 20.69 -22.83 -15.13
CA ILE A 73 20.20 -24.08 -15.69
C ILE A 73 19.72 -23.80 -17.12
N MET A 74 20.34 -24.44 -18.10
CA MET A 74 19.86 -24.44 -19.47
C MET A 74 19.02 -25.68 -19.76
N LEU A 75 17.91 -25.47 -20.45
CA LEU A 75 17.02 -26.50 -20.96
C LEU A 75 17.30 -26.66 -22.46
N PHE A 76 17.50 -27.92 -22.88
CA PHE A 76 17.78 -28.28 -24.28
C PHE A 76 18.94 -27.50 -24.91
N ASP A 77 19.89 -27.05 -24.10
CA ASP A 77 21.03 -26.21 -24.50
C ASP A 77 20.63 -24.94 -25.28
N TYR A 78 19.40 -24.45 -25.10
CA TYR A 78 18.83 -23.36 -25.89
C TYR A 78 18.12 -22.28 -25.06
N VAL A 79 17.41 -22.64 -23.99
CA VAL A 79 16.62 -21.69 -23.17
C VAL A 79 17.01 -21.79 -21.70
N TYR A 80 17.14 -20.67 -21.01
CA TYR A 80 17.36 -20.69 -19.56
C TYR A 80 16.05 -20.96 -18.79
N LEU A 81 16.14 -21.72 -17.70
CA LEU A 81 15.00 -22.00 -16.83
C LEU A 81 14.35 -20.70 -16.30
N ASP A 82 15.16 -19.70 -15.95
CA ASP A 82 14.71 -18.39 -15.49
C ASP A 82 13.79 -17.68 -16.52
N ASP A 83 14.09 -17.80 -17.83
CA ASP A 83 13.28 -17.22 -18.91
C ASP A 83 11.91 -17.91 -19.00
N VAL A 84 11.89 -19.24 -18.91
CA VAL A 84 10.65 -20.03 -18.93
C VAL A 84 9.77 -19.67 -17.73
N MET A 85 10.36 -19.53 -16.54
CA MET A 85 9.64 -19.14 -15.33
C MET A 85 9.04 -17.73 -15.44
N TRP A 86 9.79 -16.79 -16.04
CA TRP A 86 9.30 -15.44 -16.29
C TRP A 86 8.12 -15.42 -17.24
N TRP A 87 8.25 -16.10 -18.39
CA TRP A 87 7.17 -16.21 -19.36
C TRP A 87 5.94 -16.91 -18.80
N LEU A 88 6.12 -17.90 -17.92
CA LEU A 88 5.01 -18.55 -17.22
C LEU A 88 4.25 -17.58 -16.33
N ILE A 89 4.94 -16.80 -15.49
CA ILE A 89 4.28 -15.84 -14.58
C ILE A 89 3.56 -14.74 -15.37
N VAL A 90 4.23 -14.15 -16.36
CA VAL A 90 3.67 -13.07 -17.18
C VAL A 90 2.49 -13.57 -18.01
N SER A 91 2.58 -14.76 -18.60
CA SER A 91 1.48 -15.32 -19.39
C SER A 91 0.29 -15.73 -18.52
N LEU A 92 0.51 -16.24 -17.30
CA LEU A 92 -0.56 -16.51 -16.33
C LEU A 92 -1.27 -15.22 -15.90
N LEU A 93 -0.50 -14.16 -15.61
CA LEU A 93 -1.04 -12.85 -15.28
C LEU A 93 -1.87 -12.30 -16.44
N PHE A 94 -1.31 -12.29 -17.65
CA PHE A 94 -1.97 -11.78 -18.84
C PHE A 94 -3.25 -12.56 -19.18
N SER A 95 -3.18 -13.90 -19.20
CA SER A 95 -4.32 -14.75 -19.54
C SER A 95 -5.45 -14.63 -18.50
N SER A 96 -5.11 -14.49 -17.22
CA SER A 96 -6.07 -14.23 -16.16
C SER A 96 -6.71 -12.84 -16.29
N ALA A 97 -5.92 -11.82 -16.59
CA ALA A 97 -6.41 -10.45 -16.79
C ALA A 97 -7.32 -10.34 -18.02
N VAL A 98 -6.96 -10.97 -19.15
CA VAL A 98 -7.79 -11.05 -20.35
C VAL A 98 -9.10 -11.77 -20.06
N THR A 99 -9.06 -12.88 -19.32
CA THR A 99 -10.27 -13.63 -18.94
C THR A 99 -11.23 -12.75 -18.13
N LEU A 100 -10.73 -12.00 -17.16
CA LEU A 100 -11.54 -11.04 -16.40
C LEU A 100 -12.05 -9.91 -17.29
N GLY A 101 -11.20 -9.33 -18.14
CA GLY A 101 -11.56 -8.27 -19.07
C GLY A 101 -12.73 -8.68 -19.97
N VAL A 102 -12.62 -9.84 -20.63
CA VAL A 102 -13.67 -10.40 -21.49
C VAL A 102 -14.94 -10.69 -20.71
N HIS A 103 -14.84 -11.21 -19.48
CA HIS A 103 -16.01 -11.49 -18.64
C HIS A 103 -16.81 -10.23 -18.33
N TYR A 104 -16.13 -9.15 -17.92
CA TYR A 104 -16.77 -7.88 -17.57
C TYR A 104 -17.22 -7.08 -18.79
N GLU A 105 -16.47 -7.12 -19.89
CA GLU A 105 -16.87 -6.49 -21.16
C GLU A 105 -18.19 -7.07 -21.68
N ARG A 106 -18.38 -8.40 -21.57
CA ARG A 106 -19.66 -9.06 -21.92
C ARG A 106 -20.85 -8.61 -21.07
N GLN A 107 -20.59 -8.07 -19.88
CA GLN A 107 -21.61 -7.50 -19.00
C GLN A 107 -21.79 -5.98 -19.21
N GLY A 108 -21.07 -5.39 -20.16
CA GLY A 108 -21.09 -3.94 -20.40
C GLY A 108 -20.38 -3.14 -19.32
N VAL A 109 -19.49 -3.75 -18.54
CA VAL A 109 -18.77 -3.12 -17.43
C VAL A 109 -17.31 -2.89 -17.83
N ASP A 110 -16.90 -1.62 -17.87
CA ASP A 110 -15.49 -1.25 -17.96
C ASP A 110 -14.84 -1.43 -16.56
N ILE A 111 -14.12 -2.54 -16.38
CA ILE A 111 -13.47 -2.87 -15.10
C ILE A 111 -12.40 -1.85 -14.73
N PHE A 112 -11.65 -1.31 -15.70
CA PHE A 112 -10.57 -0.38 -15.42
C PHE A 112 -11.12 0.94 -14.88
N GLN A 113 -12.15 1.49 -15.55
CA GLN A 113 -12.84 2.68 -15.04
C GLN A 113 -13.51 2.42 -13.69
N ARG A 114 -14.10 1.23 -13.48
CA ARG A 114 -14.73 0.88 -12.21
C ARG A 114 -13.74 0.85 -11.05
N GLU A 115 -12.59 0.19 -11.22
CA GLU A 115 -11.56 0.12 -10.19
C GLU A 115 -10.93 1.49 -9.92
N LEU A 116 -10.66 2.29 -10.96
CA LEU A 116 -10.17 3.67 -10.80
C LEU A 116 -11.16 4.54 -10.04
N ARG A 117 -12.45 4.49 -10.40
CA ARG A 117 -13.50 5.22 -9.67
C ARG A 117 -13.61 4.73 -8.23
N GLY A 118 -13.53 3.43 -7.99
CA GLY A 118 -13.53 2.84 -6.65
C GLY A 118 -12.36 3.33 -5.80
N LEU A 119 -11.16 3.38 -6.36
CA LEU A 119 -9.97 3.90 -5.68
C LEU A 119 -10.12 5.38 -5.36
N CYS A 120 -10.47 6.21 -6.34
CA CYS A 120 -10.73 7.64 -6.13
C CYS A 120 -11.81 7.87 -5.08
N GLN A 121 -12.90 7.09 -5.12
CA GLN A 121 -13.98 7.17 -4.15
C GLN A 121 -13.48 6.79 -2.74
N SER A 122 -12.58 5.81 -2.62
CA SER A 122 -12.00 5.40 -1.34
C SER A 122 -11.16 6.52 -0.73
N PHE A 123 -10.33 7.20 -1.53
CA PHE A 123 -9.61 8.40 -1.10
C PHE A 123 -10.55 9.54 -0.72
N VAL A 124 -11.58 9.81 -1.54
CA VAL A 124 -12.59 10.84 -1.23
C VAL A 124 -13.30 10.52 0.08
N ASN A 125 -13.62 9.25 0.34
CA ASN A 125 -14.25 8.82 1.59
C ASN A 125 -13.29 9.00 2.78
N ALA A 126 -12.02 8.65 2.63
CA ALA A 126 -11.00 8.87 3.66
C ALA A 126 -10.84 10.38 3.97
N VAL A 127 -10.77 11.23 2.94
CA VAL A 127 -10.69 12.70 3.10
C VAL A 127 -11.94 13.27 3.77
N LYS A 128 -13.14 12.77 3.44
CA LYS A 128 -14.37 13.15 4.15
C LYS A 128 -14.31 12.82 5.64
N GLY A 129 -13.62 11.74 6.02
CA GLY A 129 -13.39 11.35 7.42
C GLY A 129 -12.63 12.42 8.23
N PHE A 130 -11.72 13.18 7.61
CA PHE A 130 -11.02 14.29 8.27
C PHE A 130 -11.96 15.42 8.73
N ARG A 131 -13.18 15.53 8.18
CA ARG A 131 -14.16 16.50 8.70
C ARG A 131 -14.52 16.24 10.17
N ILE A 132 -14.42 14.99 10.64
CA ILE A 132 -14.69 14.63 12.04
C ILE A 132 -13.72 15.37 12.97
N ILE A 133 -12.45 15.48 12.56
CA ILE A 133 -11.38 16.17 13.31
C ILE A 133 -11.70 17.67 13.49
N ALA A 134 -12.36 18.28 12.50
CA ALA A 134 -12.73 19.69 12.56
C ALA A 134 -13.99 19.95 13.42
N MET A 135 -14.73 18.91 13.79
CA MET A 135 -15.95 19.04 14.62
C MET A 135 -15.65 18.93 16.11
N GLU A 136 -14.62 18.18 16.49
CA GLU A 136 -14.26 17.95 17.89
C GLU A 136 -13.29 19.02 18.42
N ARG A 137 -13.54 19.51 19.65
CA ARG A 137 -12.72 20.55 20.28
C ARG A 137 -11.29 20.07 20.55
N ASN A 138 -11.12 18.87 21.09
CA ASN A 138 -9.81 18.29 21.40
C ASN A 138 -8.98 18.11 20.14
N SER A 139 -9.59 17.55 19.09
CA SER A 139 -8.99 17.42 17.77
C SER A 139 -8.50 18.75 17.19
N THR A 140 -9.28 19.83 17.31
CA THR A 140 -8.87 21.17 16.86
C THR A 140 -7.63 21.66 17.59
N ILE A 141 -7.53 21.41 18.91
CA ILE A 141 -6.35 21.75 19.72
C ILE A 141 -5.13 20.95 19.26
N HIS A 142 -5.27 19.64 19.06
CA HIS A 142 -4.16 18.80 18.59
C HIS A 142 -3.63 19.25 17.23
N VAL A 143 -4.52 19.62 16.30
CA VAL A 143 -4.11 20.16 14.98
C VAL A 143 -3.40 21.51 15.14
N ALA A 144 -3.91 22.42 15.98
CA ALA A 144 -3.25 23.70 16.21
C ALA A 144 -1.85 23.54 16.81
N ILE A 145 -1.69 22.64 17.79
CA ILE A 145 -0.38 22.30 18.38
C ILE A 145 0.54 21.68 17.33
N ALA A 146 0.03 20.76 16.50
CA ALA A 146 0.82 20.15 15.43
C ALA A 146 1.33 21.18 14.43
N VAL A 147 0.49 22.14 14.02
CA VAL A 147 0.91 23.26 13.15
C VAL A 147 2.02 24.08 13.81
N PHE A 148 1.86 24.41 15.10
CA PHE A 148 2.88 25.14 15.84
C PHE A 148 4.22 24.38 15.89
N VAL A 149 4.21 23.10 16.23
CA VAL A 149 5.41 22.24 16.27
C VAL A 149 6.09 22.14 14.91
N VAL A 150 5.32 22.07 13.81
CA VAL A 150 5.87 22.07 12.45
C VAL A 150 6.56 23.40 12.14
N LEU A 151 5.99 24.53 12.54
CA LEU A 151 6.63 25.84 12.36
C LEU A 151 7.94 25.93 13.15
N GLU A 152 7.96 25.48 14.40
CA GLU A 152 9.19 25.40 15.19
C GLU A 152 10.23 24.48 14.53
N ALA A 153 9.84 23.31 14.04
CA ALA A 153 10.74 22.38 13.36
C ALA A 153 11.43 23.01 12.14
N ILE A 154 10.71 23.85 11.40
CA ILE A 154 11.25 24.61 10.26
C ILE A 154 12.21 25.69 10.75
N LEU A 155 11.80 26.50 11.74
CA LEU A 155 12.59 27.62 12.26
C LEU A 155 13.93 27.14 12.84
N PHE A 156 13.89 26.09 13.65
CA PHE A 156 15.07 25.53 14.30
C PHE A 156 15.92 24.63 13.39
N GLN A 157 15.55 24.45 12.12
CA GLN A 157 16.26 23.59 11.14
C GLN A 157 16.59 22.21 11.70
N VAL A 158 15.55 21.49 12.14
CA VAL A 158 15.73 20.13 12.68
C VAL A 158 16.23 19.17 11.60
N SER A 159 17.03 18.18 12.01
CA SER A 159 17.62 17.17 11.14
C SER A 159 16.56 16.27 10.51
N ARG A 160 16.95 15.51 9.48
CA ARG A 160 16.05 14.56 8.79
C ARG A 160 15.44 13.53 9.73
N ILE A 161 16.20 13.04 10.72
CA ILE A 161 15.71 12.05 11.68
C ILE A 161 14.71 12.69 12.64
N GLU A 162 15.00 13.89 13.13
CA GLU A 162 14.07 14.65 13.99
C GLU A 162 12.77 14.97 13.26
N TRP A 163 12.83 15.33 11.98
CA TRP A 163 11.65 15.51 11.13
C TRP A 163 10.80 14.25 11.04
N LEU A 164 11.43 13.08 10.85
CA LEU A 164 10.71 11.81 10.82
C LEU A 164 10.03 11.53 12.16
N LEU A 165 10.73 11.76 13.28
CA LEU A 165 10.17 11.56 14.62
C LEU A 165 8.99 12.49 14.90
N VAL A 166 9.12 13.78 14.60
CA VAL A 166 8.04 14.77 14.75
C VAL A 166 6.85 14.41 13.86
N SER A 167 7.10 14.04 12.60
CA SER A 167 6.04 13.66 11.66
C SER A 167 5.28 12.42 12.12
N ILE A 168 5.99 11.40 12.60
CA ILE A 168 5.37 10.17 13.14
C ILE A 168 4.59 10.47 14.41
N ALA A 169 5.12 11.30 15.31
CA ALA A 169 4.46 11.68 16.55
C ALA A 169 3.13 12.41 16.27
N ILE A 170 3.14 13.40 15.37
CA ILE A 170 1.95 14.14 14.94
C ILE A 170 0.94 13.19 14.29
N ALA A 171 1.40 12.34 13.35
CA ALA A 171 0.52 11.39 12.66
C ALA A 171 -0.14 10.41 13.63
N LEU A 172 0.58 9.94 14.65
CA LEU A 172 0.06 9.01 15.65
C LEU A 172 -1.00 9.65 16.55
N VAL A 173 -0.76 10.88 17.03
CA VAL A 173 -1.74 11.63 17.83
C VAL A 173 -3.03 11.84 17.03
N ILE A 174 -2.92 12.31 15.79
CA ILE A 174 -4.08 12.54 14.92
C ILE A 174 -4.80 11.21 14.62
N ALA A 175 -4.07 10.13 14.33
CA ALA A 175 -4.67 8.83 14.05
C ALA A 175 -5.46 8.29 15.25
N LEU A 176 -4.90 8.37 16.46
CA LEU A 176 -5.57 7.90 17.68
C LEU A 176 -6.76 8.78 18.06
N GLU A 177 -6.69 10.08 17.81
CA GLU A 177 -7.82 11.00 18.02
C GLU A 177 -9.00 10.68 17.07
N ILE A 178 -8.72 10.34 15.80
CA ILE A 178 -9.75 9.87 14.84
C ILE A 178 -10.37 8.56 15.32
N VAL A 179 -9.55 7.61 15.79
CA VAL A 179 -10.03 6.33 16.34
C VAL A 179 -10.88 6.57 17.58
N ASN A 180 -10.47 7.46 18.48
CA ASN A 180 -11.24 7.82 19.67
C ASN A 180 -12.62 8.38 19.30
N SER A 181 -12.65 9.35 18.39
CA SER A 181 -13.90 9.93 17.90
C SER A 181 -14.81 8.90 17.23
N ALA A 182 -14.24 7.91 16.53
CA ALA A 182 -15.01 6.83 15.93
C ALA A 182 -15.61 5.89 16.99
N ILE A 183 -14.84 5.53 18.03
CA ILE A 183 -15.29 4.72 19.15
C ILE A 183 -16.41 5.43 19.92
N GLU A 184 -16.23 6.72 20.24
CA GLU A 184 -17.25 7.53 20.92
C GLU A 184 -18.57 7.54 20.13
N ARG A 185 -18.52 7.78 18.82
CA ARG A 185 -19.71 7.80 17.95
C ARG A 185 -20.39 6.44 17.83
N ILE A 186 -19.61 5.35 17.83
CA ILE A 186 -20.16 3.99 17.83
C ILE A 186 -20.84 3.71 19.18
N ALA A 187 -20.18 4.06 20.28
CA ALA A 187 -20.71 3.88 21.63
C ALA A 187 -22.02 4.68 21.83
N ASP A 188 -22.05 5.95 21.44
CA ASP A 188 -23.25 6.82 21.50
C ASP A 188 -24.39 6.30 20.62
N ARG A 189 -24.06 5.52 19.59
CA ARG A 189 -25.06 4.94 18.68
C ARG A 189 -25.65 3.63 19.22
N ILE A 190 -24.85 2.83 19.92
CA ILE A 190 -25.25 1.53 20.45
C ILE A 190 -26.10 1.71 21.72
N GLU A 191 -25.64 2.56 22.63
CA GLU A 191 -26.26 2.73 23.94
C GLU A 191 -26.51 4.22 24.21
N THR A 192 -27.77 4.56 24.48
CA THR A 192 -28.21 5.94 24.69
C THR A 192 -28.42 6.28 26.16
N SER A 193 -28.45 5.25 27.01
CA SER A 193 -28.48 5.39 28.46
C SER A 193 -27.06 5.28 29.05
N VAL A 194 -26.90 5.65 30.32
CA VAL A 194 -25.59 5.57 30.99
C VAL A 194 -25.30 4.10 31.32
N ASP A 195 -24.38 3.50 30.58
CA ASP A 195 -23.89 2.14 30.78
C ASP A 195 -22.42 2.15 31.23
N LEU A 196 -22.09 1.31 32.21
CA LEU A 196 -20.75 1.29 32.82
C LEU A 196 -19.69 0.74 31.87
N ASP A 197 -20.02 -0.27 31.08
CA ASP A 197 -19.07 -0.88 30.13
C ASP A 197 -18.77 0.08 28.98
N ILE A 198 -19.79 0.81 28.50
CA ILE A 198 -19.61 1.87 27.50
C ILE A 198 -18.74 3.02 28.04
N ALA A 199 -18.93 3.40 29.31
CA ALA A 199 -18.07 4.40 29.94
C ALA A 199 -16.61 3.92 29.99
N LEU A 200 -16.36 2.67 30.39
CA LEU A 200 -15.01 2.09 30.40
C LEU A 200 -14.36 2.03 29.02
N ILE A 201 -15.14 1.72 27.97
CA ILE A 201 -14.64 1.70 26.58
C ILE A 201 -14.19 3.10 26.14
N LYS A 202 -15.00 4.13 26.44
CA LYS A 202 -14.66 5.52 26.13
C LYS A 202 -13.43 5.99 26.90
N ASP A 203 -13.36 5.68 28.20
CA ASP A 203 -12.21 6.02 29.05
C ASP A 203 -10.92 5.35 28.55
N ALA A 204 -10.98 4.06 28.18
CA ALA A 204 -9.84 3.34 27.62
C ALA A 204 -9.37 3.92 26.28
N SER A 205 -10.32 4.31 25.43
CA SER A 205 -10.05 4.97 24.15
C SER A 205 -9.37 6.33 24.34
N ALA A 206 -9.88 7.16 25.25
CA ALA A 206 -9.29 8.46 25.59
C ALA A 206 -7.90 8.31 26.23
N ALA A 207 -7.68 7.28 27.04
CA ALA A 207 -6.37 6.97 27.61
C ALA A 207 -5.34 6.66 26.50
N GLY A 208 -5.74 5.99 25.40
CA GLY A 208 -4.89 5.77 24.24
C GLY A 208 -4.40 7.07 23.60
N VAL A 209 -5.30 8.04 23.42
CA VAL A 209 -4.93 9.39 22.94
C VAL A 209 -3.96 10.05 23.91
N LEU A 210 -4.22 10.01 25.22
CA LEU A 210 -3.36 10.61 26.23
C LEU A 210 -1.93 10.05 26.18
N VAL A 211 -1.77 8.73 26.06
CA VAL A 211 -0.46 8.08 25.93
C VAL A 211 0.28 8.60 24.69
N SER A 212 -0.41 8.76 23.57
CA SER A 212 0.20 9.26 22.33
C SER A 212 0.63 10.72 22.44
N VAL A 213 -0.15 11.55 23.12
CA VAL A 213 0.17 12.96 23.36
C VAL A 213 1.37 13.08 24.29
N LEU A 214 1.47 12.26 25.33
CA LEU A 214 2.63 12.23 26.22
C LEU A 214 3.90 11.80 25.48
N ALA A 215 3.81 10.78 24.63
CA ALA A 215 4.94 10.36 23.79
C ALA A 215 5.38 11.48 22.83
N ALA A 216 4.42 12.13 22.16
CA ALA A 216 4.70 13.27 21.29
C ALA A 216 5.33 14.46 22.04
N ALA A 217 4.88 14.74 23.26
CA ALA A 217 5.44 15.78 24.12
C ALA A 217 6.89 15.46 24.52
N ILE A 218 7.20 14.21 24.87
CA ILE A 218 8.58 13.78 25.19
C ILE A 218 9.49 13.97 23.98
N ILE A 219 9.05 13.57 22.79
CA ILE A 219 9.79 13.76 21.54
C ILE A 219 10.02 15.26 21.29
N GLY A 220 8.96 16.07 21.36
CA GLY A 220 9.03 17.51 21.15
C GLY A 220 10.01 18.17 22.13
N VAL A 221 9.85 17.94 23.43
CA VAL A 221 10.75 18.49 24.45
C VAL A 221 12.20 18.06 24.19
N SER A 222 12.45 16.79 23.85
CA SER A 222 13.82 16.30 23.61
C SER A 222 14.50 17.01 22.44
N ILE A 223 13.75 17.32 21.38
CA ILE A 223 14.26 17.96 20.16
C ILE A 223 14.38 19.48 20.34
N PHE A 224 13.35 20.14 20.86
CA PHE A 224 13.28 21.60 20.90
C PHE A 224 13.98 22.21 22.12
N LEU A 225 13.96 21.54 23.29
CA LEU A 225 14.60 22.08 24.50
C LEU A 225 16.10 22.29 24.31
N THR A 226 16.78 21.33 23.67
CA THR A 226 18.23 21.42 23.41
C THR A 226 18.56 22.61 22.51
N ARG A 227 17.71 22.92 21.53
CA ARG A 227 17.91 24.04 20.60
C ARG A 227 17.59 25.39 21.24
N ILE A 228 16.50 25.48 21.99
CA ILE A 228 16.14 26.69 22.74
C ILE A 228 17.25 27.07 23.71
N LEU A 229 17.80 26.08 24.45
CA LEU A 229 18.91 26.33 25.36
C LEU A 229 20.18 26.78 24.63
N ALA A 230 20.46 26.22 23.45
CA ALA A 230 21.63 26.59 22.65
C ALA A 230 21.53 28.02 22.06
N GLU A 231 20.33 28.52 21.76
CA GLU A 231 20.14 29.90 21.29
C GLU A 231 20.19 30.95 22.41
N LEU A 232 19.97 30.53 23.66
CA LEU A 232 19.99 31.41 24.84
C LEU A 232 21.37 31.54 25.49
N THR A 233 22.36 30.74 25.09
CA THR A 233 23.75 30.75 25.59
C THR A 233 24.73 31.28 24.57
#